data_AF-A0A532DPI4-F1
#
_entry.id   AF-A0A532DPI4-F1
#
_cell.length_a   1.000
_cell.length_b   1.000
_cell.length_c   1.000
_cell.angle_alpha   90.00
_cell.angle_beta   90.00
_cell.angle_gamma   90.00
#
_symmetry.space_group_name_H-M   'P 1'
#
loop_
_entity.id
_entity.type
_entity.pdbx_description
1 polymer ?
#
loop_
_entity_poly.entity_id
_entity_poly.type
_entity_poly.pdbx_seq_one_letter_code
_entity_poly.pdbx_strand_id
1 'polypeptide(L)' 'MVVMGRVSAPHGVKGWIKVQPFTQDVDGLLGYPQWWLKSGDAWHPHRITEANV' A
#
# COMPACT_ATOMS: atom_id res chain seq x y z
N MET A 1 -4.35 12.64 8.67
CA MET A 1 -3.86 11.45 7.94
C MET A 1 -4.36 11.54 6.52
N VAL A 2 -3.52 11.26 5.52
CA VAL A 2 -3.90 11.36 4.10
C VAL A 2 -3.91 9.96 3.50
N VAL A 3 -4.98 9.60 2.82
CA VAL A 3 -5.10 8.31 2.12
C VAL A 3 -4.41 8.47 0.77
N MET A 4 -3.31 7.75 0.56
CA MET A 4 -2.50 7.86 -0.66
C MET A 4 -2.92 6.88 -1.77
N GLY A 5 -3.80 5.93 -1.46
CA GLY A 5 -4.27 4.93 -2.41
C GLY A 5 -5.22 3.92 -1.77
N ARG A 6 -5.63 2.93 -2.56
CA ARG A 6 -6.46 1.81 -2.10
C ARG A 6 -5.86 0.47 -2.51
N VAL A 7 -6.09 -0.55 -1.69
CA VAL A 7 -5.83 -1.94 -2.06
C VAL A 7 -6.91 -2.38 -3.05
N SER A 8 -6.52 -2.83 -4.23
CA SER A 8 -7.45 -3.18 -5.32
C SER A 8 -7.71 -4.67 -5.43
N ALA A 9 -6.70 -5.51 -5.18
CA ALA A 9 -6.80 -6.97 -5.26
C ALA A 9 -5.62 -7.66 -4.56
N PRO A 10 -5.77 -8.93 -4.12
CA PRO A 10 -4.63 -9.77 -3.79
C PRO A 10 -3.76 -10.04 -5.03
N HIS A 11 -2.48 -10.30 -4.81
CA HIS A 11 -1.51 -10.61 -5.86
C HIS A 11 -0.70 -11.85 -5.51
N GLY A 12 -0.82 -12.89 -6.34
CA GLY A 12 -0.10 -14.15 -6.15
C GLY A 12 -0.48 -14.88 -4.85
N VAL A 13 0.43 -15.73 -4.38
CA VAL A 13 0.24 -16.59 -3.19
C VAL A 13 1.13 -16.22 -2.00
N LYS A 14 2.04 -15.25 -2.19
CA LYS A 14 3.00 -14.80 -1.17
C LYS A 14 2.45 -13.72 -0.24
N GLY A 15 1.15 -13.40 -0.34
CA GLY A 15 0.53 -12.33 0.42
C GLY A 15 0.78 -10.93 -0.14
N TRP A 16 1.17 -10.81 -1.41
CA TRP A 16 1.29 -9.50 -2.06
C TRP A 16 -0.10 -8.91 -2.36
N ILE A 17 -0.14 -7.59 -2.48
CA ILE A 17 -1.36 -6.84 -2.78
C ILE A 17 -1.10 -5.88 -3.92
N LYS A 18 -2.13 -5.66 -4.74
CA LYS A 18 -2.14 -4.58 -5.73
C LYS A 18 -2.64 -3.31 -5.07
N VAL A 19 -1.91 -2.22 -5.25
CA VAL A 19 -2.29 -0.91 -4.74
C VAL A 19 -2.53 0.03 -5.91
N GLN A 20 -3.69 0.69 -5.89
CA GLN A 20 -4.00 1.77 -6.81
C GLN A 20 -3.71 3.10 -6.10
N PRO A 21 -2.64 3.81 -6.46
CA PRO A 21 -2.33 5.11 -5.89
C PRO A 21 -3.37 6.15 -6.34
N PHE A 22 -3.62 7.14 -5.48
CA PHE A 22 -4.41 8.34 -5.80
C PHE A 22 -3.51 9.52 -6.21
N THR A 23 -2.20 9.33 -6.15
CA THR A 23 -1.18 10.25 -6.66
C THR A 23 -0.83 9.91 -8.11
N GLN A 24 -0.40 10.92 -8.89
CA GLN A 24 0.14 10.72 -10.23
C GLN A 24 1.51 10.02 -10.22
N ASP A 25 2.21 10.08 -9.09
CA ASP A 25 3.55 9.50 -8.93
C ASP A 25 3.49 8.22 -8.08
N VAL A 26 3.60 7.06 -8.74
CA VAL A 26 3.61 5.73 -8.11
C VAL A 26 4.91 5.51 -7.33
N ASP A 27 6.04 6.01 -7.83
CA ASP A 27 7.35 5.84 -7.20
C ASP A 27 7.43 6.60 -5.88
N GLY A 28 6.79 7.77 -5.82
CA GLY A 28 6.63 8.54 -4.59
C GLY A 28 5.93 7.76 -3.47
N LEU A 29 5.00 6.85 -3.79
CA LEU A 29 4.32 6.03 -2.78
C LEU A 29 5.26 4.95 -2.19
N LEU A 30 6.10 4.34 -3.03
CA LEU A 30 7.08 3.33 -2.61
C LEU A 30 8.23 3.92 -1.79
N GLY A 31 8.49 5.23 -1.92
CA GLY A 31 9.49 5.95 -1.13
C GLY A 31 9.19 6.02 0.37
N TYR A 32 7.95 5.71 0.81
CA TYR A 32 7.58 5.68 2.23
C TYR A 32 7.77 4.28 2.81
N PRO A 33 8.77 4.04 3.69
CA PRO A 33 9.09 2.71 4.18
C PRO A 33 8.01 2.12 5.12
N GLN A 34 7.15 2.97 5.69
CA GLN A 34 6.05 2.56 6.56
C GLN A 34 4.73 3.05 6.01
N TRP A 35 3.82 2.12 5.78
CA TRP A 35 2.45 2.37 5.37
C TRP A 35 1.50 2.09 6.51
N TRP A 36 0.35 2.75 6.46
CA TRP A 36 -0.77 2.42 7.32
C TRP A 36 -1.84 1.78 6.45
N LEU A 37 -2.27 0.57 6.80
CA LEU A 37 -3.34 -0.14 6.11
C LEU A 37 -4.58 -0.16 7.00
N LYS A 38 -5.73 0.17 6.42
CA LYS A 38 -7.02 0.09 7.11
C LYS A 38 -7.56 -1.33 6.99
N SER A 39 -7.87 -1.96 8.13
CA SER A 39 -8.61 -3.22 8.19
C SER A 39 -9.84 -3.01 9.07
N GLY A 40 -11.03 -3.09 8.47
CA GLY A 40 -12.27 -2.66 9.14
C GLY A 40 -12.21 -1.17 9.50
N ASP A 41 -12.24 -0.87 10.79
CA ASP A 41 -12.15 0.50 11.33
C ASP A 41 -10.80 0.85 11.98
N ALA A 42 -9.88 -0.11 12.03
CA ALA A 42 -8.56 0.09 12.59
C ALA A 42 -7.51 0.34 11.50
N TRP A 43 -6.52 1.18 11.83
CA TRP A 43 -5.34 1.40 11.01
C TRP A 43 -4.14 0.70 11.64
N HIS A 44 -3.43 -0.08 10.85
CA HIS A 44 -2.26 -0.84 11.29
C HIS A 44 -1.01 -0.40 10.52
N PRO A 45 0.11 -0.11 11.20
CA PRO A 45 1.36 0.18 10.53
C PRO A 45 1.99 -1.09 9.97
N HIS A 46 2.41 -1.04 8.72
CA HIS A 46 3.12 -2.09 8.02
C HIS A 46 4.36 -1.52 7.34
N ARG A 47 5.49 -2.22 7.46
CA ARG A 47 6.71 -1.87 6.73
C ARG A 47 6.69 -2.53 5.35
N ILE A 48 7.04 -1.77 4.32
CA ILE A 48 7.26 -2.35 3.00
C ILE A 48 8.58 -3.12 3.02
N THR A 49 8.55 -4.38 2.59
CA THR A 49 9.76 -5.20 2.40
C THR A 49 10.14 -5.29 0.93
N GLU A 50 9.14 -5.47 0.07
CA GLU A 50 9.30 -5.66 -1.37
C GLU A 50 8.17 -4.94 -2.10
N ALA A 51 8.49 -4.30 -3.22
CA ALA A 51 7.53 -3.65 -4.10
C ALA A 51 7.99 -3.74 -5.55
N ASN A 52 7.02 -3.80 -6.47
CA ASN A 52 7.23 -3.81 -7.91
C ASN A 52 6.16 -2.91 -8.56
N VAL A 53 6.55 -2.15 -9.60
CA VAL A 53 5.73 -1.15 -10.29
C VAL A 53 5.19 -1.71 -11.59
#